data_AF-A0A7X9EGF8-F1
#
_entry.id   AF-A0A7X9EGF8-F1
#
_cell.length_a   1.000
_cell.length_b   1.000
_cell.length_c   1.000
_cell.angle_alpha   90.00
_cell.angle_beta   90.00
_cell.angle_gamma   90.00
#
_symmetry.space_group_name_H-M   'P 1'
#
loop_
_entity.id
_entity.type
_entity.pdbx_description
1 polymer ?
#
loop_
_entity_poly.entity_id
_entity_poly.type
_entity_poly.pdbx_seq_one_letter_code
_entity_poly.pdbx_strand_id
1 'polypeptide(L)'
;MTEYLTQSPSNGLVNPFPQNSKLRAVYLLGESSLVVDLSSMCADGGGVEEETFRVYGIINTLNFNFPEIKSVKIIIEGQERDTFMGHLDISGFIPPEPTLNGKDVK
;
A
#
# COMPACT_ATOMS: atom_id res chain seq x y z
N MET A 1 16.60 3.30 -13.29
CA MET A 1 15.19 2.88 -13.50
C MET A 1 14.50 2.80 -12.13
N THR A 2 14.51 3.89 -11.36
CA THR A 2 14.11 3.93 -9.93
C THR A 2 13.33 5.20 -9.57
N GLU A 3 12.85 5.96 -10.56
CA GLU A 3 12.47 7.37 -10.40
C GLU A 3 10.98 7.65 -10.10
N TYR A 4 10.16 6.61 -9.91
CA TYR A 4 8.70 6.80 -9.77
C TYR A 4 8.18 6.88 -8.32
N LEU A 5 9.01 6.70 -7.30
CA LEU A 5 8.56 6.72 -5.90
C LEU A 5 8.98 7.97 -5.11
N THR A 6 9.67 8.93 -5.74
CA THR A 6 10.22 10.13 -5.07
C THR A 6 9.72 11.46 -5.61
N GLN A 7 8.80 11.47 -6.58
CA GLN A 7 8.25 12.74 -7.06
C GLN A 7 7.28 13.33 -6.03
N SER A 8 7.50 14.59 -5.67
CA SER A 8 6.52 15.41 -4.94
C SER A 8 5.22 15.40 -5.73
N PRO A 9 4.08 15.05 -5.11
CA PRO A 9 2.85 14.95 -5.89
C PRO A 9 2.45 16.33 -6.41
N SER A 10 2.32 16.46 -7.73
CA SER A 10 1.70 17.63 -8.34
C SER A 10 0.20 17.63 -8.01
N ASN A 11 -0.30 18.74 -7.44
CA ASN A 11 -1.70 19.01 -7.06
C ASN A 11 -2.16 18.51 -5.67
N GLY A 12 -1.45 18.85 -4.59
CA GLY A 12 -1.98 18.73 -3.22
C GLY A 12 -2.13 17.29 -2.72
N LEU A 13 -1.70 16.30 -3.51
CA LEU A 13 -1.51 14.94 -3.07
C LEU A 13 -0.30 14.90 -2.13
N VAL A 14 -0.37 14.07 -1.09
CA VAL A 14 0.73 13.88 -0.13
C VAL A 14 1.18 12.43 -0.26
N ASN A 15 2.49 12.21 -0.37
CA ASN A 15 3.03 10.86 -0.27
C ASN A 15 2.97 10.45 1.20
N PRO A 16 2.14 9.46 1.59
CA PRO A 16 1.99 9.14 3.00
C PRO A 16 3.20 8.35 3.53
N PHE A 17 4.09 7.84 2.67
CA PHE A 17 5.23 7.02 3.05
C PHE A 17 6.44 7.85 3.53
N PRO A 18 7.17 7.39 4.57
CA PRO A 18 8.41 8.02 4.99
C PRO A 18 9.47 7.99 3.90
N GLN A 19 10.46 8.89 4.01
CA GLN A 19 11.63 8.86 3.14
C GLN A 19 12.34 7.50 3.23
N ASN A 20 12.87 7.03 2.09
CA ASN A 20 13.53 5.73 1.95
C ASN A 20 12.62 4.49 2.05
N SER A 21 11.30 4.67 2.05
CA SER A 21 10.35 3.59 1.80
C SER A 21 10.59 2.92 0.45
N LYS A 22 10.60 1.59 0.40
CA LYS A 22 10.86 0.82 -0.82
C LYS A 22 9.80 -0.25 -1.05
N LEU A 23 9.37 -0.37 -2.30
CA LEU A 23 8.77 -1.58 -2.83
C LEU A 23 9.90 -2.57 -3.14
N ARG A 24 9.93 -3.71 -2.45
CA ARG A 24 10.99 -4.71 -2.59
C ARG A 24 10.67 -5.71 -3.69
N ALA A 25 9.45 -6.24 -3.69
CA ALA A 25 8.97 -7.20 -4.67
C ALA A 25 7.45 -7.19 -4.77
N VAL A 26 6.94 -7.68 -5.91
CA VAL A 26 5.53 -8.00 -6.10
C VAL A 26 5.46 -9.40 -6.69
N TYR A 27 4.65 -10.27 -6.09
CA TYR A 27 4.43 -11.65 -6.52
C TYR A 27 2.99 -11.80 -6.96
N LEU A 28 2.78 -12.40 -8.13
CA LEU A 28 1.45 -12.83 -8.57
C LEU A 28 1.16 -14.22 -8.01
N LEU A 29 0.03 -14.35 -7.31
CA LEU A 29 -0.47 -15.61 -6.79
C LEU A 29 -1.77 -15.97 -7.52
N GLY A 30 -1.72 -16.99 -8.37
CA GLY A 30 -2.84 -17.34 -9.24
C GLY A 30 -3.12 -16.25 -10.27
N GLU A 31 -4.40 -15.99 -10.56
CA GLU A 31 -4.82 -15.04 -11.60
C GLU A 31 -5.25 -13.67 -11.06
N SER A 32 -5.54 -13.55 -9.76
CA SER A 32 -6.24 -12.39 -9.21
C SER A 32 -5.74 -11.89 -7.85
N SER A 33 -4.63 -12.45 -7.34
CA SER A 33 -4.08 -12.04 -6.04
C SER A 33 -2.62 -11.63 -6.15
N LEU A 34 -2.24 -10.55 -5.47
CA LEU A 34 -0.85 -10.12 -5.38
C LEU A 34 -0.33 -10.21 -3.95
N VAL A 35 0.96 -10.50 -3.80
CA VAL A 35 1.70 -10.29 -2.56
C VAL A 35 2.69 -9.15 -2.81
N VAL A 36 2.64 -8.11 -1.97
CA VAL A 36 3.47 -6.91 -2.06
C VAL A 36 4.43 -6.90 -0.89
N ASP A 37 5.74 -7.03 -1.18
CA ASP A 37 6.80 -6.95 -0.18
C ASP A 37 7.35 -5.52 -0.09
N LEU A 38 7.26 -4.94 1.09
CA LEU A 38 7.68 -3.57 1.38
C LEU A 38 8.85 -3.55 2.37
N SER A 39 9.66 -2.50 2.31
CA SER A 39 10.65 -2.27 3.36
C SER A 39 9.99 -1.94 4.70
N SER A 40 10.68 -2.23 5.79
CA SER A 40 10.22 -1.86 7.14
C SER A 40 9.95 -0.36 7.31
N MET A 41 10.65 0.49 6.56
CA MET A 41 10.45 1.95 6.56
C MET A 41 9.03 2.35 6.14
N CYS A 42 8.34 1.55 5.33
CA CYS A 42 6.96 1.85 4.92
C CYS A 42 5.98 1.85 6.11
N ALA A 43 6.31 1.09 7.16
CA ALA A 43 5.55 0.94 8.38
C ALA A 43 6.08 1.81 9.53
N ASP A 44 6.98 2.76 9.25
CA ASP A 44 7.54 3.66 10.27
C ASP A 44 6.74 4.97 10.36
N GLY A 45 6.44 5.41 11.58
CA GLY A 45 5.74 6.65 11.89
C GLY A 45 4.35 6.87 11.25
N GLY A 46 3.63 7.88 11.75
CA GLY A 46 2.27 8.22 11.31
C GLY A 46 1.19 7.76 12.28
N GLY A 47 -0.07 7.98 11.93
CA GLY A 47 -1.24 7.54 12.67
C GLY A 47 -2.17 6.65 11.82
N VAL A 48 -3.40 6.45 12.30
CA VAL A 48 -4.42 5.58 11.68
C VAL A 48 -4.74 6.03 10.25
N GLU A 49 -4.78 7.35 10.00
CA GLU A 49 -5.08 7.89 8.67
C GLU A 49 -3.95 7.59 7.68
N GLU A 50 -2.69 7.86 8.05
CA GLU A 50 -1.55 7.51 7.20
C GLU A 50 -1.43 6.00 6.99
N GLU A 51 -1.71 5.19 8.00
CA GLU A 51 -1.77 3.73 7.87
C GLU A 51 -2.80 3.31 6.82
N THR A 52 -3.99 3.89 6.87
CA THR A 52 -5.06 3.66 5.90
C THR A 52 -4.66 4.10 4.50
N PHE A 53 -4.10 5.30 4.34
CA PHE A 53 -3.67 5.79 3.04
C PHE A 53 -2.52 4.98 2.45
N ARG A 54 -1.58 4.50 3.26
CA ARG A 54 -0.48 3.64 2.76
C ARG A 54 -1.00 2.28 2.29
N VAL A 55 -1.80 1.60 3.12
CA VAL A 55 -2.33 0.26 2.79
C VAL A 55 -3.27 0.35 1.60
N TYR A 56 -4.37 1.11 1.71
CA TYR A 56 -5.37 1.16 0.65
C TYR A 56 -4.90 1.95 -0.57
N GLY A 57 -3.97 2.90 -0.42
CA GLY A 57 -3.34 3.56 -1.56
C GLY A 57 -2.62 2.58 -2.47
N ILE A 58 -1.89 1.61 -1.90
CA ILE A 58 -1.26 0.53 -2.67
C ILE A 58 -2.33 -0.36 -3.31
N ILE A 59 -3.26 -0.89 -2.51
CA ILE A 59 -4.23 -1.89 -2.95
C ILE A 59 -5.14 -1.32 -4.05
N ASN A 60 -5.67 -0.12 -3.84
CA ASN A 60 -6.57 0.52 -4.80
C ASN A 60 -5.83 0.94 -6.07
N THR A 61 -4.57 1.39 -5.98
CA THR A 61 -3.76 1.68 -7.17
C THR A 61 -3.52 0.42 -8.00
N LEU A 62 -3.20 -0.71 -7.36
CA LEU A 62 -3.02 -1.99 -8.04
C LEU A 62 -4.31 -2.45 -8.72
N ASN A 63 -5.43 -2.43 -8.00
CA ASN A 63 -6.72 -2.81 -8.56
C ASN A 63 -7.19 -1.87 -9.68
N PHE A 64 -6.97 -0.56 -9.57
CA PHE A 64 -7.35 0.41 -10.60
C PHE A 64 -6.62 0.18 -11.91
N ASN A 65 -5.31 -0.13 -11.86
CA ASN A 65 -4.50 -0.37 -13.05
C ASN A 65 -4.61 -1.81 -13.58
N PHE A 66 -4.94 -2.77 -12.71
CA PHE A 66 -5.09 -4.18 -13.02
C PHE A 66 -6.43 -4.69 -12.46
N PRO A 67 -7.55 -4.44 -13.15
CA PRO A 67 -8.89 -4.78 -12.66
C PRO A 67 -9.11 -6.27 -12.36
N GLU A 68 -8.30 -7.16 -12.94
CA GLU A 68 -8.23 -8.58 -12.66
C GLU A 68 -7.78 -8.89 -11.22
N ILE A 69 -6.98 -8.01 -10.60
CA ILE A 69 -6.51 -8.16 -9.23
C ILE A 69 -7.64 -7.86 -8.26
N LYS A 70 -8.06 -8.86 -7.48
CA LYS A 70 -9.17 -8.80 -6.53
C LYS A 70 -8.71 -8.70 -5.08
N SER A 71 -7.47 -9.06 -4.78
CA SER A 71 -6.94 -8.95 -3.43
C SER A 71 -5.43 -8.81 -3.40
N VAL A 72 -4.93 -8.20 -2.34
CA VAL A 72 -3.51 -7.94 -2.12
C VAL A 72 -3.14 -8.33 -0.69
N LYS A 73 -2.06 -9.09 -0.53
CA LYS A 73 -1.41 -9.30 0.77
C LYS A 73 -0.19 -8.40 0.88
N ILE A 74 -0.02 -7.74 2.03
CA ILE A 74 1.15 -6.92 2.31
C ILE A 74 2.07 -7.68 3.25
N ILE A 75 3.35 -7.74 2.92
CA ILE A 75 4.41 -8.29 3.77
C ILE A 75 5.54 -7.28 3.92
N ILE A 76 6.32 -7.40 5.00
CA ILE A 76 7.41 -6.48 5.32
C ILE A 76 8.73 -7.24 5.41
N GLU A 77 9.70 -6.86 4.59
CA GLU A 77 11.03 -7.49 4.54
C GLU A 77 10.93 -9.03 4.37
N GLY A 78 10.00 -9.48 3.53
CA GLY A 78 9.74 -10.89 3.28
C GLY A 78 9.06 -11.64 4.43
N GLN A 79 8.56 -10.95 5.46
CA GLN A 79 7.86 -11.55 6.60
C GLN A 79 6.40 -11.09 6.66
N GLU A 80 5.51 -12.05 6.95
CA GLU A 80 4.12 -11.74 7.27
C GLU A 80 4.03 -10.98 8.59
N ARG A 81 2.99 -10.15 8.72
CA ARG A 81 2.70 -9.40 9.94
C ARG A 81 1.20 -9.40 10.19
N ASP A 82 0.82 -9.26 11.45
CA ASP A 82 -0.59 -9.13 11.82
C ASP A 82 -1.12 -7.73 11.52
N THR A 83 -0.30 -6.69 11.75
CA THR A 83 -0.69 -5.30 11.50
C THR A 83 0.39 -4.53 10.74
N PHE A 84 -0.01 -3.47 10.03
CA PHE A 84 0.94 -2.64 9.27
C PHE A 84 1.73 -1.72 10.22
N MET A 85 1.04 -0.91 11.02
CA MET A 85 1.62 -0.05 12.07
C MET A 85 0.96 -0.24 13.45
N GLY A 86 -0.01 -1.15 13.57
CA GLY A 86 -0.68 -1.45 14.83
C GLY A 86 -2.20 -1.31 14.80
N HIS A 87 -2.79 -0.75 13.75
CA HIS A 87 -4.25 -0.55 13.70
C HIS A 87 -4.92 -1.33 12.58
N LEU A 88 -4.34 -1.39 11.38
CA LEU A 88 -4.90 -2.17 10.28
C LEU A 88 -4.36 -3.60 10.28
N ASP A 89 -5.28 -4.56 10.32
CA ASP A 89 -4.98 -5.98 10.14
C ASP A 89 -4.53 -6.24 8.69
N ILE A 90 -3.33 -6.80 8.54
CA ILE A 90 -2.74 -7.21 7.26
C ILE A 90 -2.33 -8.68 7.24
N SER A 91 -2.79 -9.48 8.20
CA SER A 91 -2.49 -10.91 8.29
C SER A 91 -2.97 -11.71 7.06
N GLY A 92 -4.01 -11.21 6.39
CA GLY A 92 -4.66 -11.84 5.24
C GLY A 92 -4.53 -11.08 3.92
N PHE A 93 -5.26 -11.58 2.93
CA PHE A 93 -5.48 -10.88 1.66
C PHE A 93 -6.59 -9.85 1.84
N ILE A 94 -6.32 -8.62 1.45
CA ILE A 94 -7.23 -7.48 1.59
C ILE A 94 -7.80 -7.12 0.21
N PRO A 95 -9.13 -7.01 0.07
CA PRO A 95 -9.74 -6.54 -1.17
C PRO A 95 -9.55 -5.02 -1.34
N PRO A 96 -9.65 -4.49 -2.57
CA PRO A 96 -9.69 -3.04 -2.78
C PRO A 96 -10.94 -2.43 -2.13
N GLU A 97 -10.78 -1.23 -1.59
CA GLU A 97 -11.87 -0.44 -1.00
C GLU A 97 -11.87 0.96 -1.65
N PRO A 98 -12.47 1.10 -2.85
CA PRO A 98 -12.33 2.32 -3.66
C PRO A 98 -12.96 3.57 -3.03
N THR A 99 -13.80 3.41 -2.01
CA THR A 99 -14.41 4.50 -1.24
C THR A 99 -13.36 5.30 -0.46
N LEU A 100 -12.22 4.70 -0.12
CA LEU A 100 -11.11 5.34 0.59
C LEU A 100 -10.17 6.16 -0.31
N ASN A 101 -10.48 6.28 -1.61
CA ASN A 101 -9.70 7.08 -2.55
C ASN A 101 -10.04 8.57 -2.42
N GLY A 102 -9.49 9.26 -1.42
CA GLY A 102 -9.34 10.73 -1.35
C GLY A 102 -10.60 11.59 -1.53
N LYS A 103 -11.79 11.01 -1.65
CA LYS A 103 -13.06 11.71 -1.74
C LYS A 103 -13.64 11.85 -0.34
N ASP A 104 -13.07 12.76 0.43
CA ASP A 104 -13.71 13.46 1.57
C ASP A 104 -12.75 14.48 2.23
N VAL A 105 -11.83 15.08 1.46
CA VAL A 105 -11.17 16.33 1.90
C VAL A 105 -12.09 17.47 1.48
N LYS A 106 -13.00 17.85 2.38
CA LYS A 106 -13.68 19.15 2.33
C LYS A 106 -12.71 20.29 2.59
#